data_AF-A0A0P9GVT8-F1
#
_entry.id   AF-A0A0P9GVT8-F1
#
_cell.length_a   1.000
_cell.length_b   1.000
_cell.length_c   1.000
_cell.angle_alpha   90.00
_cell.angle_beta   90.00
_cell.angle_gamma   90.00
#
_symmetry.space_group_name_H-M   'P 1'
#
loop_
_entity.id
_entity.type
_entity.pdbx_description
1 polymer ?
#
loop_
_entity_poly.entity_id
_entity_poly.type
_entity_poly.pdbx_seq_one_letter_code
_entity_poly.pdbx_strand_id
1 'polypeptide(L)'
;MQSPEIIAFHEAERNLKAHVRATQLMAELRLLQEQIGDFQARKVPPKHYIHLLHNSESIMGELEKIPEVVSFQQSQQEVNDLLQQVTSRLAQAVLARVEEDDDGNRV
;
A
#
# COMPACT_ATOMS: atom_id res chain seq x y z
N MET A 1 7.09 12.45 20.01
CA MET A 1 5.85 11.62 20.03
C MET A 1 5.62 11.15 18.61
N GLN A 2 5.36 9.85 18.40
CA GLN A 2 4.90 9.36 17.09
C GLN A 2 3.45 9.78 16.87
N SER A 3 3.04 9.99 15.61
CA SER A 3 1.64 10.35 15.31
C SER A 3 0.70 9.16 15.61
N PRO A 4 -0.57 9.40 15.95
CA PRO A 4 -1.54 8.34 16.22
C PRO A 4 -1.68 7.34 15.06
N GLU A 5 -1.62 7.82 13.82
CA GLU A 5 -1.73 7.03 12.59
C GLU A 5 -0.56 6.03 12.47
N ILE A 6 0.65 6.47 12.80
CA ILE A 6 1.86 5.62 12.79
C ILE A 6 1.78 4.55 13.89
N ILE A 7 1.23 4.89 15.07
CA ILE A 7 1.04 3.94 16.17
C ILE A 7 0.00 2.88 15.77
N ALA A 8 -1.14 3.30 15.24
CA ALA A 8 -2.21 2.42 14.76
C ALA A 8 -1.71 1.49 13.64
N PHE A 9 -0.93 2.02 12.69
CA PHE A 9 -0.29 1.22 11.65
C PHE A 9 0.62 0.13 12.21
N HIS A 10 1.51 0.47 13.14
CA HIS A 10 2.40 -0.52 13.75
C HIS A 10 1.63 -1.57 14.57
N GLU A 11 0.52 -1.21 15.20
CA GLU A 11 -0.34 -2.16 15.91
C GLU A 11 -1.05 -3.12 14.95
N ALA A 12 -1.70 -2.59 13.91
CA ALA A 12 -2.35 -3.39 12.89
C ALA A 12 -1.35 -4.31 12.17
N GLU A 13 -0.13 -3.84 11.92
CA GLU A 13 0.94 -4.64 11.34
C GLU A 13 1.32 -5.84 12.23
N ARG A 14 1.46 -5.62 13.54
CA ARG A 14 1.78 -6.71 14.49
C ARG A 14 0.65 -7.74 14.55
N ASN A 15 -0.59 -7.27 14.61
CA ASN A 15 -1.77 -8.14 14.67
C ASN A 15 -1.88 -8.99 13.39
N LEU A 16 -1.67 -8.38 12.22
CA LEU A 16 -1.65 -9.09 10.95
C LEU A 16 -0.53 -10.14 10.88
N LYS A 17 0.69 -9.78 11.31
CA LYS A 17 1.83 -10.71 11.34
C LYS A 17 1.61 -11.90 12.27
N ALA A 18 0.84 -11.72 13.35
CA ALA A 18 0.48 -12.79 14.26
C ALA A 18 -0.64 -13.70 13.73
N HIS A 19 -1.43 -13.23 12.75
CA HIS A 19 -2.56 -13.98 12.22
C HIS A 19 -2.12 -15.07 11.22
N VAL A 20 -2.02 -16.31 11.71
CA VAL A 20 -1.47 -17.48 10.98
C VAL A 20 -2.11 -17.70 9.60
N ARG A 21 -3.44 -17.66 9.49
CA ARG A 21 -4.10 -17.91 8.20
C ARG A 21 -3.84 -16.79 7.19
N ALA A 22 -3.73 -15.55 7.65
CA ALA A 22 -3.47 -14.41 6.78
C ALA A 22 -2.04 -14.48 6.23
N THR A 23 -1.06 -14.79 7.08
CA THR A 23 0.34 -14.91 6.66
C THR A 23 0.56 -16.07 5.70
N GLN A 24 -0.14 -17.21 5.88
CA GLN A 24 -0.15 -18.32 4.93
C GLN A 24 -0.72 -17.91 3.57
N LEU A 25 -1.93 -17.32 3.56
CA LEU A 25 -2.57 -16.85 2.33
C LEU A 25 -1.72 -15.82 1.59
N MET A 26 -1.08 -14.88 2.30
CA MET A 26 -0.16 -13.91 1.68
C MET A 26 1.08 -14.57 1.08
N ALA A 27 1.62 -15.61 1.72
CA ALA A 27 2.75 -16.36 1.17
C ALA A 27 2.36 -17.11 -0.11
N GLU A 28 1.19 -17.78 -0.10
CA GLU A 28 0.63 -18.43 -1.29
C GLU A 28 0.37 -17.44 -2.42
N LEU A 29 -0.21 -16.28 -2.12
CA LEU A 29 -0.45 -15.21 -3.09
C LEU A 29 0.84 -14.71 -3.74
N ARG A 30 1.91 -14.52 -2.95
CA ARG A 30 3.22 -14.08 -3.47
C ARG A 30 3.80 -15.10 -4.46
N LEU A 31 3.72 -16.39 -4.15
CA LEU A 31 4.19 -17.45 -5.04
C LEU A 31 3.39 -17.51 -6.35
N LEU A 32 2.08 -17.26 -6.30
CA LEU A 32 1.26 -17.17 -7.51
C LEU A 32 1.63 -15.95 -8.36
N GLN A 33 1.82 -14.79 -7.72
CA GLN A 33 2.20 -13.55 -8.39
C GLN A 33 3.57 -13.67 -9.08
N GLU A 34 4.54 -14.35 -8.46
CA GLU A 34 5.84 -14.64 -9.07
C GLU A 34 5.68 -15.49 -10.34
N GLN A 35 4.93 -16.60 -10.26
CA GLN A 35 4.66 -17.46 -11.41
C GLN A 35 3.95 -16.70 -12.54
N ILE A 36 2.95 -15.88 -12.20
CA ILE A 36 2.26 -15.02 -13.17
C ILE A 36 3.24 -14.04 -13.82
N GLY A 37 4.11 -13.40 -13.02
CA GLY A 37 5.15 -12.49 -13.49
C GLY A 37 6.12 -13.16 -14.46
N ASP A 38 6.52 -14.41 -14.18
CA ASP A 38 7.36 -15.21 -15.07
C ASP A 38 6.69 -15.50 -16.42
N PHE A 39 5.40 -15.86 -16.40
CA PHE A 39 4.63 -16.04 -17.64
C PHE A 39 4.50 -14.73 -18.43
N GLN A 40 4.26 -13.61 -17.74
CA GLN A 40 4.15 -12.29 -18.36
C GLN A 40 5.49 -11.85 -18.98
N ALA A 41 6.61 -12.04 -18.27
CA ALA A 41 7.95 -11.71 -18.76
C ALA A 41 8.30 -12.51 -20.03
N ARG A 42 7.86 -13.77 -20.10
CA ARG A 42 8.00 -14.65 -21.27
C ARG A 42 6.97 -14.39 -22.37
N LYS A 43 6.08 -13.41 -22.20
CA LYS A 43 4.99 -13.07 -23.13
C LYS A 43 4.06 -14.25 -23.42
N VAL A 44 3.89 -15.15 -22.45
CA VAL A 44 2.96 -16.27 -22.58
C VAL A 44 1.52 -15.73 -22.57
N PRO A 45 0.63 -16.17 -23.48
CA PRO A 45 -0.75 -15.70 -23.49
C PRO A 45 -1.50 -16.05 -22.19
N PRO A 46 -2.32 -15.13 -21.63
CA PRO A 46 -3.02 -15.32 -20.35
C PRO A 46 -3.83 -16.62 -20.21
N LYS A 47 -4.41 -17.12 -21.31
CA LYS A 47 -5.15 -18.39 -21.32
C LYS A 47 -4.36 -19.59 -20.76
N HIS A 48 -3.03 -19.53 -20.80
CA HIS A 48 -2.17 -20.62 -20.31
C HIS A 48 -1.98 -20.59 -18.79
N TYR A 49 -2.23 -19.46 -18.13
CA TYR A 49 -2.10 -19.30 -16.68
C TYR A 49 -3.34 -18.68 -16.03
N ILE A 50 -4.48 -18.72 -16.72
CA ILE A 50 -5.77 -18.19 -16.22
C ILE A 50 -6.16 -18.79 -14.87
N HIS A 51 -5.83 -20.06 -14.64
CA HIS A 51 -6.06 -20.73 -13.36
C HIS A 51 -5.27 -20.09 -12.21
N LEU A 52 -4.05 -19.60 -12.47
CA LEU A 52 -3.26 -18.87 -11.46
C LEU A 52 -3.89 -17.51 -11.13
N LEU A 53 -4.45 -16.82 -12.14
CA LEU A 53 -5.19 -15.57 -11.93
C LEU A 53 -6.43 -15.80 -11.07
N HIS A 54 -7.25 -16.82 -11.38
CA HIS A 54 -8.42 -17.16 -10.58
C HIS A 54 -8.05 -17.56 -9.14
N ASN A 55 -6.95 -18.32 -8.97
CA ASN A 55 -6.47 -18.68 -7.64
C ASN A 55 -6.01 -17.44 -6.86
N SER A 56 -5.31 -16.51 -7.51
CA SER A 56 -4.90 -15.23 -6.93
C SER A 56 -6.12 -14.43 -6.48
N GLU A 57 -7.16 -14.32 -7.32
CA GLU A 57 -8.42 -13.63 -6.98
C GLU A 57 -9.13 -14.30 -5.81
N SER A 58 -9.20 -15.63 -5.77
CA SER A 58 -9.80 -16.36 -4.66
C SER A 58 -9.09 -16.08 -3.34
N ILE A 59 -7.75 -16.11 -3.34
CA ILE A 59 -6.95 -15.82 -2.15
C ILE A 59 -7.13 -14.37 -1.70
N MET A 60 -7.17 -13.42 -2.65
CA MET A 60 -7.46 -12.02 -2.33
C MET A 60 -8.84 -11.87 -1.66
N GLY A 61 -9.87 -12.53 -2.20
CA GLY A 61 -11.21 -12.52 -1.61
C GLY A 61 -11.30 -13.23 -0.24
N GLU A 62 -10.40 -14.17 0.06
CA GLU A 62 -10.26 -14.73 1.42
C GLU A 62 -9.55 -13.76 2.37
N LEU A 63 -8.47 -13.11 1.92
CA LEU A 63 -7.72 -12.12 2.70
C LEU A 63 -8.61 -10.92 3.09
N GLU A 64 -9.46 -10.43 2.19
CA GLU A 64 -10.38 -9.32 2.45
C GLU A 64 -11.43 -9.62 3.53
N LYS A 65 -11.68 -10.91 3.83
CA LYS A 65 -12.60 -11.31 4.91
C LYS A 65 -11.94 -11.34 6.27
N ILE A 66 -10.61 -11.20 6.35
CA ILE A 66 -9.84 -11.26 7.59
C ILE A 66 -9.81 -9.84 8.20
N PRO A 67 -10.35 -9.62 9.41
CA PRO A 67 -10.40 -8.30 10.04
C PRO A 67 -9.03 -7.63 10.20
N GLU A 68 -7.99 -8.40 10.50
CA GLU A 68 -6.62 -7.91 10.65
C GLU A 68 -6.05 -7.39 9.32
N VAL A 69 -6.43 -8.00 8.19
CA VAL A 69 -6.03 -7.52 6.86
C VAL A 69 -6.71 -6.19 6.57
N VAL A 70 -8.02 -6.09 6.81
CA VAL A 70 -8.80 -4.86 6.60
C VAL A 70 -8.30 -3.74 7.50
N SER A 71 -8.05 -4.02 8.78
CA SER A 71 -7.49 -3.06 9.74
C SER A 71 -6.11 -2.56 9.30
N PHE A 72 -5.25 -3.47 8.83
CA PHE A 72 -3.93 -3.08 8.32
C PHE A 72 -4.03 -2.22 7.06
N GLN A 73 -4.92 -2.55 6.11
CA GLN A 73 -5.17 -1.73 4.92
C GLN A 73 -5.69 -0.34 5.27
N GLN A 74 -6.63 -0.25 6.21
CA GLN A 74 -7.15 1.03 6.68
C GLN A 74 -6.05 1.89 7.33
N SER A 75 -5.22 1.29 8.19
CA SER A 75 -4.10 2.00 8.82
C SER A 75 -3.04 2.47 7.80
N GLN A 76 -2.84 1.72 6.70
CA GLN A 76 -1.97 2.16 5.60
C GLN A 76 -2.52 3.40 4.91
N GLN A 77 -3.83 3.44 4.66
CA GLN A 77 -4.47 4.59 4.04
C GLN A 77 -4.31 5.84 4.91
N GLU A 78 -4.54 5.72 6.21
CA GLU A 78 -4.39 6.84 7.15
C GLU A 78 -2.95 7.39 7.19
N VAL A 79 -1.95 6.51 7.16
CA VAL A 79 -0.54 6.93 7.06
C VAL A 79 -0.27 7.63 5.72
N ASN A 80 -0.82 7.14 4.62
CA ASN A 80 -0.66 7.79 3.30
C ASN A 80 -1.31 9.17 3.28
N ASP A 81 -2.50 9.33 3.86
CA ASP A 81 -3.20 10.61 3.97
C ASP A 81 -2.41 11.60 4.83
N LEU A 82 -1.79 11.13 5.91
CA LEU A 82 -0.89 11.94 6.73
C LEU A 82 0.32 12.43 5.92
N LEU A 83 0.97 11.54 5.18
CA LEU A 83 2.11 11.90 4.34
C LEU A 83 1.72 12.92 3.27
N GLN A 84 0.57 12.73 2.62
CA GLN A 84 0.08 13.66 1.61
C GLN A 84 -0.22 15.05 2.17
N GLN A 85 -0.78 15.13 3.40
CA GLN A 85 -1.00 16.40 4.08
C GLN A 85 0.33 17.12 4.38
N VAL A 86 1.34 16.39 4.85
CA VAL A 86 2.67 16.97 5.11
C VAL A 86 3.28 17.49 3.81
N THR A 87 3.26 16.69 2.74
CA THR A 87 3.76 17.11 1.42
C THR A 87 3.04 18.35 0.90
N SER A 88 1.72 18.42 1.04
CA SER A 88 0.92 19.56 0.58
C SER A 88 1.26 20.84 1.34
N ARG A 89 1.43 20.76 2.67
CA ARG A 89 1.84 21.91 3.49
C ARG A 89 3.24 22.39 3.15
N LEU A 90 4.17 21.47 2.91
CA LEU A 90 5.53 21.81 2.48
C LEU A 90 5.52 22.49 1.11
N ALA A 91 4.73 21.97 0.15
CA ALA A 91 4.59 22.58 -1.16
C ALA A 91 4.04 24.01 -1.08
N GLN A 92 3.00 24.24 -0.28
CA GLN A 92 2.44 25.58 -0.04
C GLN A 92 3.46 26.54 0.59
N ALA A 93 4.22 26.08 1.59
CA ALA A 93 5.24 26.90 2.23
C ALA A 93 6.39 27.27 1.28
N VAL A 94 6.80 26.34 0.40
CA VAL A 94 7.81 26.61 -0.63
C VAL A 94 7.28 27.60 -1.66
N LEU A 95 6.04 27.43 -2.14
CA LEU A 95 5.43 28.36 -3.09
C LEU A 95 5.32 29.78 -2.51
N ALA A 96 4.86 29.92 -1.28
CA ALA A 96 4.75 31.22 -0.62
C ALA A 96 6.11 31.93 -0.51
N ARG A 97 7.19 31.20 -0.21
CA ARG A 97 8.54 31.78 -0.19
C ARG A 97 9.03 32.23 -1.55
N VAL A 98 8.73 31.46 -2.60
CA VAL A 98 9.09 31.85 -3.97
C VAL A 98 8.33 33.10 -4.40
N GLU A 99 7.05 33.22 -4.04
CA GLU A 99 6.26 34.43 -4.31
C GLU A 99 6.80 35.66 -3.54
N GLU A 100 7.18 35.50 -2.27
CA GLU A 100 7.80 36.57 -1.46
C GLU A 100 9.17 37.01 -2.02
N ASP A 101 10.01 36.07 -2.48
CA ASP A 101 11.31 36.36 -3.07
C ASP A 101 11.18 37.05 -4.44
N ASP A 102 10.17 36.69 -5.25
CA ASP A 102 9.95 37.27 -6.59
C ASP A 102 9.38 38.69 -6.51
N ASP A 103 8.56 39.01 -5.49
CA ASP A 103 8.11 40.39 -5.21
C ASP A 103 9.24 41.26 -4.65
N GLY A 104 10.15 40.69 -3.85
CA GLY A 104 11.34 41.39 -3.33
C GLY A 104 12.38 41.76 -4.39
N ASN A 105 12.41 41.04 -5.52
CA ASN A 105 13.36 41.26 -6.62
C ASN A 105 12.84 42.27 -7.69
N ARG A 106 11.63 42.80 -7.53
CA ARG A 106 11.00 43.78 -8.45
C ARG A 106 11.15 45.25 -8.03
N VAL A 107 12.04 45.57 -7.09
CA VAL A 107 12.30 46.93 -6.58
C VAL A 107 13.66 47.45 -7.00
#